data_AF-A0A2I1GQG5-F1
#
_entry.id   AF-A0A2I1GQG5-F1
#
_cell.length_a   1.000
_cell.length_b   1.000
_cell.length_c   1.000
_cell.angle_alpha   90.00
_cell.angle_beta   90.00
_cell.angle_gamma   90.00
#
_symmetry.space_group_name_H-M   'P 1'
#
loop_
_entity.id
_entity.type
_entity.pdbx_description
1 polymer ?
#
loop_
_entity_poly.entity_id
_entity_poly.type
_entity_poly.pdbx_seq_one_letter_code
_entity_poly.pdbx_strand_id
1 'polypeptide(L)'
;MEILNKTSKEKPRNLWKNADWNKYQTHVTISSINSATKSEEIDDGVIYMDDIEKRKEVYGICGECNEPGTGSYWCQPCNAKRFEENFKNWTSGNKDIDEFIQHSQLNAVQIQLGMGVN
;
A
#
# COMPACT_ATOMS: atom_id res chain seq x y z
N MET A 1 -39.10 16.98 -17.66
CA MET A 1 -37.79 16.61 -18.22
C MET A 1 -36.91 16.21 -17.05
N GLU A 2 -36.84 14.92 -16.78
CA GLU A 2 -35.92 14.38 -15.79
C GLU A 2 -34.52 14.40 -16.41
N ILE A 3 -33.66 15.29 -15.92
CA ILE A 3 -32.24 15.25 -16.25
C ILE A 3 -31.67 14.06 -15.50
N LEU A 4 -31.58 12.93 -16.18
CA LEU A 4 -30.72 11.81 -15.80
C LEU A 4 -29.29 12.34 -15.75
N ASN A 5 -28.87 12.82 -14.58
CA ASN A 5 -27.46 13.03 -14.25
C ASN A 5 -26.80 11.66 -14.22
N LYS A 6 -26.47 11.16 -15.41
CA LYS A 6 -25.56 10.05 -15.65
C LYS A 6 -24.18 10.59 -15.29
N THR A 7 -23.87 10.59 -13.99
CA THR A 7 -22.49 10.70 -13.53
C THR A 7 -21.73 9.59 -14.23
N SER A 8 -20.91 9.98 -15.21
CA SER A 8 -19.89 9.10 -15.77
C SER A 8 -19.15 8.53 -14.58
N LYS A 9 -19.17 7.21 -14.40
CA LYS A 9 -18.31 6.53 -13.45
C LYS A 9 -16.89 6.63 -13.99
N GLU A 10 -16.30 7.81 -13.94
CA GLU A 10 -14.89 8.01 -14.23
C GLU A 10 -14.11 7.14 -13.26
N LYS A 11 -13.23 6.30 -13.81
CA LYS A 11 -12.39 5.44 -13.00
C LYS A 11 -11.61 6.33 -12.04
N PRO A 12 -11.63 6.07 -10.72
CA PRO A 12 -10.95 6.91 -9.76
C PRO A 12 -9.48 7.08 -10.16
N ARG A 13 -9.06 8.34 -10.37
CA ARG A 13 -7.70 8.65 -10.82
C ARG A 13 -6.79 8.79 -9.63
N ASN A 14 -5.72 8.00 -9.60
CA ASN A 14 -4.70 8.13 -8.57
C ASN A 14 -3.97 9.48 -8.65
N LEU A 15 -3.65 10.05 -7.50
CA LEU A 15 -2.87 11.29 -7.35
C LEU A 15 -1.48 10.96 -6.78
N TRP A 16 -0.83 9.95 -7.35
CA TRP A 16 0.49 9.51 -6.93
C TRP A 16 1.53 10.63 -7.06
N LYS A 17 2.49 10.64 -6.14
CA LYS A 17 3.65 11.52 -6.18
C LYS A 17 4.88 10.73 -6.60
N ASN A 18 5.77 11.40 -7.31
CA ASN A 18 7.10 10.87 -7.57
C ASN A 18 7.93 11.06 -6.30
N ALA A 19 7.99 10.04 -5.46
CA ALA A 19 8.87 10.05 -4.30
C ALA A 19 10.33 10.24 -4.76
N ASP A 20 11.07 11.13 -4.09
CA ASP A 20 12.52 11.25 -4.28
C ASP A 20 13.20 10.10 -3.53
N TRP A 21 13.64 9.11 -4.29
CA TRP A 21 14.29 7.89 -3.80
C TRP A 21 15.62 8.13 -3.09
N ASN A 22 16.21 9.33 -3.22
CA ASN A 22 17.41 9.72 -2.48
C ASN A 22 17.08 10.36 -1.13
N LYS A 23 15.83 10.84 -0.96
CA LYS A 23 15.39 11.56 0.24
C LYS A 23 14.53 10.70 1.15
N TYR A 24 13.59 9.96 0.58
CA TYR A 24 12.60 9.20 1.34
C TYR A 24 12.72 7.71 1.05
N GLN A 25 12.36 6.89 2.03
CA GLN A 25 12.14 5.47 1.81
C GLN A 25 11.10 5.24 0.71
N THR A 26 11.18 4.07 0.09
CA THR A 26 10.32 3.68 -1.03
C THR A 26 8.92 3.25 -0.56
N HIS A 27 8.82 2.90 0.72
CA HIS A 27 7.61 2.47 1.40
C HIS A 27 7.63 2.89 2.87
N VAL A 28 6.47 2.80 3.50
CA VAL A 28 6.31 3.10 4.92
C VAL A 28 6.99 2.04 5.80
N THR A 29 7.45 2.48 6.95
CA THR A 29 7.83 1.63 8.07
C THR A 29 6.60 1.37 8.95
N ILE A 30 6.28 0.10 9.18
CA ILE A 30 5.27 -0.30 10.15
C ILE A 30 5.93 -0.19 11.51
N SER A 31 5.49 0.78 12.32
CA SER A 31 6.02 0.95 13.67
C SER A 31 5.81 -0.34 14.46
N SER A 32 6.88 -1.11 14.66
CA SER A 32 6.87 -2.19 15.64
C SER A 32 6.87 -1.51 17.00
N ILE A 33 5.79 -1.67 17.76
CA ILE A 33 5.46 -0.94 19.00
C ILE A 33 6.53 -1.04 20.12
N ASN A 34 7.70 -1.66 19.90
CA ASN A 34 8.72 -1.89 20.91
C ASN A 34 10.12 -1.30 20.66
N SER A 35 10.37 -0.48 19.64
CA SER A 35 11.66 0.25 19.59
C SER A 35 11.61 1.50 20.45
N ALA A 36 11.77 1.30 21.76
CA ALA A 36 12.24 2.30 22.72
C ALA A 36 13.70 2.73 22.45
N THR A 37 14.00 2.97 21.18
CA THR A 37 15.18 3.68 20.70
C THR A 37 14.62 4.76 19.79
N LYS A 38 14.13 5.83 20.43
CA LYS A 38 14.37 7.16 19.88
C LYS A 38 15.89 7.26 19.75
N SER A 39 16.45 6.83 18.62
CA SER A 39 17.74 7.35 18.21
C SER A 39 17.56 8.86 18.18
N GLU A 40 18.49 9.59 18.79
CA GLU A 40 18.42 11.05 18.94
C GLU A 40 18.50 11.82 17.61
N GLU A 41 18.47 11.10 16.48
CA GLU A 41 18.33 11.62 15.13
C GLU A 41 17.14 10.91 14.47
N ILE A 42 16.01 11.63 14.35
CA ILE A 42 14.90 11.22 13.49
C ILE A 42 15.38 11.45 12.06
N ASP A 43 15.79 10.38 11.38
CA ASP A 43 16.05 10.44 9.95
C ASP A 43 14.74 10.83 9.23
N ASP A 44 14.68 12.08 8.73
CA ASP A 44 13.53 12.66 7.99
C ASP A 44 13.17 11.84 6.73
N GLY A 45 14.04 10.92 6.31
CA GLY A 45 13.79 9.97 5.23
C GLY A 45 12.89 8.80 5.60
N VAL A 46 12.72 8.49 6.89
CA VAL A 46 11.87 7.38 7.36
C VAL A 46 10.42 7.85 7.42
N ILE A 47 9.55 7.19 6.64
CA ILE A 47 8.12 7.50 6.62
C ILE A 47 7.37 6.42 7.39
N TYR A 48 6.63 6.78 8.42
CA TYR A 48 5.85 5.83 9.20
C TYR A 48 4.45 5.60 8.63
N MET A 49 3.88 4.42 8.86
CA MET A 49 2.54 4.07 8.39
C MET A 49 1.45 4.96 9.03
N ASP A 50 1.62 5.38 10.27
CA ASP A 50 0.70 6.25 11.00
C ASP A 50 0.90 7.75 10.70
N ASP A 51 1.99 8.13 10.04
CA ASP A 51 2.22 9.50 9.56
C ASP A 51 1.44 9.77 8.26
N ILE A 52 0.15 10.02 8.43
CA ILE A 52 -0.79 10.24 7.34
C ILE A 52 -0.38 11.45 6.49
N GLU A 53 0.07 12.56 7.09
CA GLU A 53 0.39 13.78 6.35
C GLU A 53 1.65 13.59 5.49
N LYS A 54 2.71 13.03 6.06
CA LYS A 54 3.95 12.75 5.34
C LYS A 54 3.73 11.73 4.23
N ARG A 55 2.91 10.69 4.44
CA ARG A 55 2.53 9.74 3.39
C ARG A 55 1.83 10.42 2.22
N LYS A 56 0.95 11.41 2.47
CA LYS A 56 0.28 12.19 1.41
C LYS A 56 1.28 13.02 0.61
N GLU A 57 2.24 13.64 1.30
CA GLU A 57 3.30 14.43 0.68
C GLU A 57 4.18 13.57 -0.22
N VAL A 58 4.64 12.43 0.29
CA VAL A 58 5.67 11.59 -0.35
C VAL A 58 5.08 10.67 -1.41
N TYR A 59 4.02 9.94 -1.10
CA TYR A 59 3.46 8.90 -1.98
C TYR A 59 2.22 9.37 -2.74
N GLY A 60 1.54 10.40 -2.26
CA GLY A 60 0.28 10.89 -2.85
C GLY A 60 -0.94 10.13 -2.37
N ILE A 61 -2.06 10.30 -3.09
CA ILE A 61 -3.37 9.75 -2.73
C ILE A 61 -3.77 8.63 -3.68
N CYS A 62 -4.23 7.51 -3.10
CA CYS A 62 -4.86 6.44 -3.84
C CYS A 62 -6.24 6.89 -4.33
N GLY A 63 -6.49 6.78 -5.63
CA GLY A 63 -7.79 7.16 -6.21
C GLY A 63 -8.92 6.24 -5.77
N GLU A 64 -8.63 4.98 -5.43
CA GLU A 64 -9.66 3.98 -5.14
C GLU A 64 -10.28 4.12 -3.75
N CYS A 65 -9.44 4.41 -2.74
CA CYS A 65 -9.89 4.54 -1.35
C CYS A 65 -9.73 5.96 -0.78
N ASN A 66 -9.11 6.90 -1.52
CA ASN A 66 -8.79 8.26 -1.07
C ASN A 66 -7.85 8.36 0.14
N GLU A 67 -7.17 7.26 0.50
CA GLU A 67 -6.14 7.23 1.52
C GLU A 67 -4.73 7.48 0.94
N PRO A 68 -3.76 7.89 1.77
CA PRO A 68 -2.38 8.06 1.31
C PRO A 68 -1.78 6.74 0.83
N GLY A 69 -0.87 6.82 -0.14
CA GLY A 69 -0.03 5.68 -0.51
C GLY A 69 0.76 5.13 0.68
N THR A 70 1.10 3.85 0.62
CA THR A 70 2.00 3.19 1.57
C THR A 70 3.38 2.94 0.98
N GLY A 71 3.55 3.24 -0.30
CA GLY A 71 4.81 3.22 -1.02
C GLY A 71 4.62 3.81 -2.41
N SER A 72 5.72 3.90 -3.16
CA SER A 72 5.72 4.41 -4.52
C SER A 72 4.69 3.68 -5.39
N TYR A 73 3.65 4.41 -5.81
CA TYR A 73 2.56 3.88 -6.63
C TYR A 73 1.79 2.70 -5.99
N TRP A 74 1.83 2.56 -4.67
CA TRP A 74 1.26 1.42 -3.95
C TRP A 74 0.31 1.86 -2.82
N CYS A 75 -0.81 1.15 -2.70
CA CYS A 75 -1.76 1.29 -1.61
C CYS A 75 -2.02 -0.10 -1.00
N GLN A 76 -1.46 -0.34 0.19
CA GLN A 76 -1.59 -1.62 0.87
C GLN A 76 -3.06 -2.04 1.06
N PRO A 77 -4.00 -1.19 1.54
CA PRO A 77 -5.39 -1.61 1.72
C PRO A 77 -6.08 -2.07 0.42
N CYS A 78 -5.88 -1.34 -0.69
CA CYS A 78 -6.48 -1.69 -1.97
C CYS A 78 -5.87 -2.97 -2.56
N ASN A 79 -4.55 -3.15 -2.44
CA ASN A 79 -3.89 -4.35 -2.95
C ASN A 79 -4.16 -5.58 -2.08
N ALA A 80 -4.19 -5.45 -0.76
CA ALA A 80 -4.58 -6.51 0.16
C ALA A 80 -5.97 -7.07 -0.19
N LYS A 81 -6.94 -6.19 -0.46
CA LYS A 81 -8.28 -6.59 -0.90
C LYS A 81 -8.26 -7.38 -2.22
N ARG A 82 -7.47 -6.96 -3.20
CA ARG A 82 -7.32 -7.68 -4.48
C ARG A 82 -6.68 -9.06 -4.30
N PHE A 83 -5.70 -9.16 -3.41
CA PHE A 83 -5.07 -10.43 -3.09
C PHE A 83 -6.07 -11.38 -2.42
N GLU A 84 -6.80 -10.89 -1.42
CA GLU A 84 -7.84 -11.65 -0.73
C GLU A 84 -8.89 -12.23 -1.70
N GLU A 85 -9.34 -11.42 -2.68
CA GLU A 85 -10.27 -11.87 -3.72
C GLU A 85 -9.70 -13.00 -4.60
N ASN A 86 -8.37 -13.10 -4.72
CA ASN A 86 -7.66 -14.08 -5.52
C ASN A 86 -7.20 -15.33 -4.75
N PHE A 87 -7.18 -15.33 -3.42
CA PHE A 87 -6.71 -16.48 -2.63
C PHE A 87 -7.49 -17.76 -2.87
N LYS A 88 -8.77 -17.64 -3.24
CA LYS A 88 -9.61 -18.79 -3.60
C LYS A 88 -9.32 -19.38 -5.00
N ASN A 89 -8.53 -18.68 -5.82
CA ASN A 89 -8.30 -19.07 -7.22
C ASN A 89 -7.07 -19.97 -7.39
N TRP A 90 -6.20 -20.07 -6.39
CA TRP A 90 -5.00 -20.89 -6.44
C TRP A 90 -4.64 -21.44 -5.06
N THR A 91 -3.94 -22.57 -5.05
CA THR A 91 -3.29 -23.16 -3.87
C THR A 91 -2.02 -23.84 -4.35
N SER A 92 -0.95 -23.79 -3.57
CA SER A 92 0.28 -24.55 -3.84
C SER A 92 0.12 -26.06 -3.56
N GLY A 93 -1.00 -26.47 -2.95
CA GLY A 93 -1.20 -27.81 -2.39
C GLY A 93 -0.53 -27.99 -1.02
N ASN A 94 0.13 -26.95 -0.50
CA ASN A 94 0.73 -26.93 0.84
C ASN A 94 0.13 -25.77 1.65
N LYS A 95 -0.60 -26.11 2.71
CA LYS A 95 -1.32 -25.15 3.54
C LYS A 95 -0.39 -24.12 4.22
N ASP A 96 0.77 -24.56 4.72
CA ASP A 96 1.70 -23.66 5.42
C ASP A 96 2.32 -22.64 4.45
N ILE A 97 2.61 -23.08 3.22
CA ILE A 97 3.10 -22.21 2.14
C ILE A 97 2.02 -21.21 1.73
N ASP A 98 0.78 -21.67 1.57
CA ASP A 98 -0.34 -20.80 1.20
C ASP A 98 -0.60 -19.74 2.28
N GLU A 99 -0.64 -20.13 3.56
CA GLU A 99 -0.80 -19.20 4.69
C GLU A 99 0.32 -18.16 4.73
N PHE A 100 1.58 -18.57 4.51
CA PHE A 100 2.72 -17.67 4.45
C PHE A 100 2.60 -16.66 3.29
N ILE A 101 2.22 -17.12 2.10
CA ILE A 101 2.05 -16.26 0.92
C ILE A 101 0.89 -15.28 1.13
N GLN A 102 -0.25 -15.77 1.61
CA GLN A 102 -1.43 -14.92 1.89
C GLN A 102 -1.10 -13.85 2.93
N HIS A 103 -0.44 -14.21 4.03
CA HIS A 103 -0.01 -13.26 5.05
C HIS A 103 0.96 -12.22 4.49
N SER A 104 1.92 -12.64 3.66
CA SER A 104 2.89 -11.74 3.03
C SER A 104 2.22 -10.76 2.06
N GLN A 105 1.29 -11.24 1.22
CA GLN A 105 0.55 -10.42 0.25
C GLN A 105 -0.40 -9.44 0.93
N LEU A 106 -1.07 -9.83 2.02
CA LEU A 106 -1.95 -8.94 2.79
C LEU A 106 -1.18 -7.79 3.45
N ASN A 107 0.05 -8.01 3.90
CA ASN A 107 0.84 -7.00 4.62
C ASN A 107 1.81 -6.22 3.71
N ALA A 108 1.82 -6.48 2.41
CA ALA A 108 2.75 -5.84 1.47
C ALA A 108 2.51 -4.32 1.36
N VAL A 109 3.51 -3.53 1.75
CA VAL A 109 3.49 -2.05 1.64
C VAL A 109 4.10 -1.51 0.36
N GLN A 110 4.69 -2.39 -0.47
CA GLN A 110 5.28 -2.07 -1.78
C GLN A 110 5.10 -3.21 -2.77
N ILE A 111 5.43 -2.95 -4.04
CA ILE A 111 5.50 -3.97 -5.09
C ILE A 111 6.58 -5.00 -4.72
N GLN A 112 6.18 -6.26 -4.55
CA GLN A 112 7.13 -7.38 -4.48
C GLN A 112 7.16 -8.07 -5.85
N LEU A 113 8.19 -7.81 -6.65
CA LEU A 113 8.42 -8.58 -7.88
C LEU A 113 8.86 -10.00 -7.47
N GLY A 114 7.99 -11.00 -7.70
CA GLY A 114 8.32 -12.42 -7.47
C GLY A 114 7.30 -13.22 -6.67
N MET A 115 6.29 -12.60 -6.06
CA MET A 115 5.18 -13.32 -5.40
C MET A 115 3.90 -13.36 -6.24
N GLY A 116 4.04 -13.29 -7.57
CA GLY A 116 2.95 -13.54 -8.50
C GLY A 116 2.77 -15.05 -8.66
N VAL A 117 1.77 -15.61 -8.00
CA VAL A 117 1.30 -16.98 -8.24
C VAL A 117 0.32 -16.87 -9.41
N ASN A 118 0.71 -17.46 -10.55
CA ASN A 118 -0.11 -17.53 -11.77
C ASN A 118 -1.36 -18.39 -11.55
#